data_AF-A0A2E7UID2-F1
#
_entry.id   AF-A0A2E7UID2-F1
#
_cell.length_a   1.000
_cell.length_b   1.000
_cell.length_c   1.000
_cell.angle_alpha   90.00
_cell.angle_beta   90.00
_cell.angle_gamma   90.00
#
_symmetry.space_group_name_H-M   'P 1'
#
loop_
_entity.id
_entity.type
_entity.pdbx_description
1 polymer ?
#
loop_
_entity_poly.entity_id
_entity_poly.type
_entity_poly.pdbx_seq_one_letter_code
_entity_poly.pdbx_strand_id
1 'polypeptide(L)'
;MHDSPLSLVAESIILLSVILICAKLFGELTFRFLKLPRVIGELGAGIIIGPFALGGLIWGNLGPLFPIEHNSVIPVNQSLYFLANIGAVILLFEAGLETNKKRFVNTLGPASFIALGGVIFPFFLGLFCTVLFGFASFDSLEGLIPGLFVGAMMTATS
;
A
#
# COMPACT_ATOMS: atom_id res chain seq x y z
N MET A 1 -32.42 -7.13 5.91
CA MET A 1 -31.91 -7.90 4.74
C MET A 1 -30.42 -7.64 4.49
N HIS A 2 -29.67 -7.02 5.42
CA HIS A 2 -28.28 -6.58 5.22
C HIS A 2 -27.22 -7.52 5.84
N ASP A 3 -27.64 -8.67 6.40
CA ASP A 3 -26.77 -9.54 7.21
C ASP A 3 -26.63 -10.96 6.65
N SER A 4 -27.02 -11.19 5.38
CA SER A 4 -26.80 -12.50 4.76
C SER A 4 -25.34 -12.61 4.28
N PRO A 5 -24.63 -13.72 4.53
CA PRO A 5 -23.25 -13.88 4.09
C PRO A 5 -23.09 -13.73 2.57
N LEU A 6 -24.15 -14.00 1.80
CA LEU A 6 -24.19 -13.80 0.36
C LEU A 6 -24.05 -12.32 -0.04
N SER A 7 -24.66 -11.40 0.72
CA SER A 7 -24.59 -9.97 0.44
C SER A 7 -23.19 -9.39 0.66
N LEU A 8 -22.50 -9.81 1.72
CA LEU A 8 -21.12 -9.41 2.01
C LEU A 8 -20.13 -9.91 0.95
N VAL A 9 -20.31 -11.15 0.49
CA VAL A 9 -19.48 -11.74 -0.57
C VAL A 9 -19.72 -11.01 -1.90
N ALA A 10 -20.98 -10.75 -2.26
CA ALA A 10 -21.32 -10.03 -3.49
C ALA A 10 -20.72 -8.62 -3.50
N GLU A 11 -20.84 -7.88 -2.40
CA GLU A 11 -20.24 -6.55 -2.25
C GLU A 11 -18.71 -6.60 -2.42
N SER A 12 -18.04 -7.54 -1.74
CA SER A 12 -16.59 -7.71 -1.83
C SER A 12 -16.12 -8.02 -3.25
N ILE A 13 -16.85 -8.87 -3.98
CA ILE A 13 -16.54 -9.21 -5.38
C ILE A 13 -16.72 -7.99 -6.29
N ILE A 14 -17.78 -7.20 -6.10
CA ILE A 14 -18.02 -5.99 -6.88
C ILE A 14 -16.90 -4.98 -6.65
N LEU A 15 -16.56 -4.70 -5.39
CA LEU A 15 -15.48 -3.76 -5.05
C LEU A 15 -14.13 -4.24 -5.60
N LEU A 16 -13.80 -5.52 -5.44
CA LEU A 16 -12.59 -6.09 -6.01
C LEU A 16 -12.55 -5.96 -7.53
N SER A 17 -13.68 -6.20 -8.21
CA SER A 17 -13.80 -6.05 -9.66
C SER A 17 -13.54 -4.60 -10.09
N VAL A 18 -14.11 -3.63 -9.37
CA VAL A 18 -13.85 -2.20 -9.64
C VAL A 18 -12.38 -1.86 -9.42
N ILE A 19 -11.78 -2.31 -8.31
CA ILE A 19 -10.35 -2.10 -8.01
C ILE A 19 -9.48 -2.66 -9.15
N LEU A 20 -9.72 -3.90 -9.57
CA LEU A 20 -8.93 -4.56 -10.62
C LEU A 20 -9.09 -3.89 -11.98
N ILE A 21 -10.32 -3.51 -12.36
CA ILE A 21 -10.58 -2.81 -13.62
C ILE A 21 -9.88 -1.45 -13.62
N CYS A 22 -10.07 -0.65 -12.58
CA CYS A 22 -9.43 0.65 -12.46
C CYS A 22 -7.90 0.53 -12.45
N ALA A 23 -7.33 -0.36 -11.65
CA ALA A 23 -5.89 -0.58 -11.59
C ALA A 23 -5.32 -0.95 -12.97
N LYS A 24 -5.95 -1.89 -13.69
CA LYS A 24 -5.49 -2.29 -15.03
C LYS A 24 -5.61 -1.17 -16.05
N LEU A 25 -6.71 -0.42 -16.05
CA LEU A 25 -6.93 0.68 -16.99
C LEU A 25 -5.90 1.80 -16.78
N PHE A 26 -5.72 2.26 -15.53
CA PHE A 26 -4.78 3.33 -15.21
C PHE A 26 -3.33 2.88 -15.34
N GLY A 27 -3.02 1.63 -14.97
CA GLY A 27 -1.69 1.04 -15.17
C GLY A 27 -1.30 1.00 -16.65
N GLU A 28 -2.21 0.57 -17.53
CA GLU A 28 -1.98 0.55 -18.98
C GLU A 28 -1.94 1.97 -19.57
N LEU A 29 -2.81 2.87 -19.12
CA LEU A 29 -2.80 4.27 -19.53
C LEU A 29 -1.45 4.94 -19.19
N THR A 30 -0.99 4.75 -17.96
CA THR A 30 0.28 5.32 -17.49
C THR A 30 1.45 4.73 -18.28
N PHE A 31 1.46 3.41 -18.48
CA PHE A 31 2.51 2.74 -19.25
C PHE A 31 2.55 3.20 -20.72
N ARG A 32 1.38 3.29 -21.37
CA ARG A 32 1.29 3.60 -22.79
C ARG A 32 1.52 5.08 -23.12
N PHE A 33 0.97 5.99 -22.30
CA PHE A 33 1.00 7.42 -22.58
C PHE A 33 2.14 8.15 -21.86
N LEU A 34 2.41 7.80 -20.60
CA LEU A 34 3.44 8.45 -19.79
C LEU A 34 4.79 7.72 -19.80
N LYS A 35 4.82 6.46 -20.28
CA LYS A 35 6.01 5.60 -20.31
C LYS A 35 6.62 5.39 -18.91
N LEU A 36 5.80 5.44 -17.87
CA LEU A 36 6.19 5.14 -16.50
C LEU A 36 5.81 3.69 -16.14
N PRO A 37 6.39 3.09 -15.08
CA PRO A 37 6.01 1.78 -14.59
C PRO A 37 4.50 1.69 -14.28
N ARG A 38 3.88 0.54 -14.60
CA ARG A 38 2.44 0.29 -14.42
C ARG A 38 1.96 0.56 -12.99
N VAL A 39 2.78 0.20 -12.00
CA VAL A 39 2.49 0.36 -10.57
C VAL A 39 2.14 1.81 -10.19
N ILE A 40 2.75 2.81 -10.84
CA ILE A 40 2.43 4.22 -10.59
C ILE A 40 0.97 4.53 -10.96
N GLY A 41 0.49 3.98 -12.08
CA GLY A 41 -0.90 4.10 -12.50
C GLY A 41 -1.85 3.32 -11.59
N GLU A 42 -1.46 2.12 -11.15
CA GLU A 42 -2.25 1.29 -10.25
C GLU A 42 -2.44 1.96 -8.87
N LEU A 43 -1.36 2.50 -8.29
CA LEU A 43 -1.42 3.28 -7.05
C LEU A 43 -2.25 4.56 -7.22
N GLY A 44 -2.06 5.27 -8.33
CA GLY A 44 -2.85 6.45 -8.66
C GLY A 44 -4.35 6.14 -8.79
N ALA A 45 -4.71 5.00 -9.40
CA ALA A 45 -6.09 4.54 -9.46
C ALA A 45 -6.67 4.32 -8.07
N GLY A 46 -5.92 3.65 -7.19
CA GLY A 46 -6.29 3.43 -5.79
C GLY A 46 -6.56 4.73 -5.03
N ILE A 47 -5.72 5.76 -5.21
CA ILE A 47 -5.92 7.08 -4.62
C ILE A 47 -7.20 7.73 -5.15
N ILE A 48 -7.45 7.64 -6.46
CA ILE A 48 -8.61 8.27 -7.12
C ILE A 48 -9.94 7.59 -6.71
N ILE A 49 -9.98 6.26 -6.67
CA ILE A 49 -11.19 5.51 -6.32
C ILE A 49 -11.36 5.32 -4.80
N GLY A 50 -10.35 5.70 -4.01
CA GLY A 50 -10.34 5.51 -2.58
C GLY A 50 -11.45 6.29 -1.86
N PRO A 51 -11.70 5.96 -0.58
CA PRO A 51 -12.74 6.57 0.24
C PRO A 51 -12.56 8.07 0.45
N PHE A 52 -11.32 8.59 0.34
CA PHE A 52 -11.02 10.02 0.47
C PHE A 52 -11.14 10.80 -0.85
N ALA A 53 -11.49 10.14 -1.94
CA ALA A 53 -11.69 10.73 -3.27
C ALA A 53 -13.05 10.29 -3.85
N LEU A 54 -13.09 9.69 -5.04
CA LEU A 54 -14.36 9.33 -5.71
C LEU A 54 -15.13 8.22 -4.98
N GLY A 55 -14.44 7.37 -4.23
CA GLY A 55 -15.04 6.25 -3.51
C GLY A 55 -15.91 6.65 -2.33
N GLY A 56 -15.62 7.79 -1.71
CA GLY A 56 -16.41 8.34 -0.60
C GLY A 56 -17.58 9.22 -1.03
N LEU A 57 -17.65 9.58 -2.32
CA LEU A 57 -18.76 10.38 -2.84
C LEU A 57 -20.05 9.55 -2.89
N ILE A 58 -21.19 10.19 -2.62
CA ILE A 58 -22.49 9.54 -2.67
C ILE A 58 -22.93 9.45 -4.14
N TRP A 59 -22.95 8.24 -4.68
CA TRP A 59 -23.39 7.98 -6.06
C TRP A 59 -24.91 7.76 -6.11
N GLY A 60 -25.66 8.86 -6.03
CA GLY A 60 -27.13 8.82 -6.08
C GLY A 60 -27.73 7.98 -4.94
N ASN A 61 -28.60 7.02 -5.28
CA ASN A 61 -29.24 6.12 -4.30
C ASN A 61 -28.37 4.92 -3.88
N LEU A 62 -27.18 4.74 -4.47
CA LEU A 62 -26.31 3.58 -4.21
C LEU A 62 -25.35 3.80 -3.03
N GLY A 63 -25.30 5.00 -2.46
CA GLY A 63 -24.37 5.34 -1.38
C GLY A 63 -22.92 5.49 -1.86
N PRO A 64 -21.96 5.64 -0.93
CA PRO A 64 -20.53 5.64 -1.24
C PRO A 64 -20.05 4.24 -1.63
N LEU A 65 -19.11 4.17 -2.57
CA LEU A 65 -18.51 2.90 -3.01
C LEU A 65 -17.59 2.30 -1.96
N PHE A 66 -16.87 3.15 -1.21
CA PHE A 66 -16.07 2.77 -0.06
C PHE A 66 -16.54 3.55 1.16
N PRO A 67 -17.53 3.02 1.91
CA PRO A 67 -18.01 3.69 3.12
C PRO A 67 -16.91 3.73 4.18
N ILE A 68 -16.70 4.91 4.77
CA ILE A 68 -15.81 5.07 5.93
C ILE A 68 -16.64 4.76 7.18
N GLU A 69 -16.45 3.56 7.73
CA GLU A 69 -16.97 3.24 9.05
C GLU A 69 -16.19 4.03 10.11
N HIS A 70 -16.89 4.82 10.91
CA HIS A 70 -16.25 5.72 11.88
C HIS A 70 -15.51 5.00 13.02
N ASN A 71 -15.71 3.68 13.15
CA ASN A 71 -15.07 2.83 14.16
C ASN A 71 -13.92 1.97 13.61
N SER A 72 -13.63 2.01 12.31
CA SER A 72 -12.53 1.23 11.74
C SER A 72 -11.28 2.10 11.58
N VAL A 73 -10.14 1.58 12.06
CA VAL A 73 -8.81 2.21 11.89
C VAL A 73 -8.39 2.22 10.41
N ILE A 74 -9.00 1.34 9.59
CA ILE A 74 -8.68 1.15 8.18
C ILE A 74 -9.95 1.44 7.37
N PRO A 75 -9.91 2.39 6.42
CA PRO A 75 -11.09 2.84 5.67
C PRO A 75 -11.39 1.91 4.48
N VAL A 76 -11.38 0.59 4.71
CA VAL A 76 -11.62 -0.44 3.68
C VAL A 76 -12.36 -1.62 4.30
N ASN A 77 -13.21 -2.30 3.53
CA ASN A 77 -13.93 -3.49 3.98
C ASN A 77 -12.95 -4.56 4.51
N GLN A 78 -13.28 -5.19 5.65
CA GLN A 78 -12.43 -6.17 6.31
C GLN A 78 -12.06 -7.36 5.41
N SER A 79 -12.97 -7.81 4.54
CA SER A 79 -12.73 -8.89 3.58
C SER A 79 -11.66 -8.50 2.55
N LEU A 80 -11.70 -7.25 2.06
CA LEU A 80 -10.70 -6.72 1.14
C LEU A 80 -9.35 -6.53 1.83
N TYR A 81 -9.34 -6.06 3.08
CA TYR A 81 -8.11 -5.93 3.86
C TYR A 81 -7.44 -7.30 4.08
N PHE A 82 -8.22 -8.32 4.41
CA PHE A 82 -7.73 -9.69 4.50
C PHE A 82 -7.15 -10.17 3.17
N LEU A 83 -7.86 -9.96 2.06
CA LEU A 83 -7.39 -10.36 0.74
C LEU A 83 -6.12 -9.62 0.31
N ALA A 84 -6.00 -8.33 0.64
CA ALA A 84 -4.80 -7.53 0.39
C ALA A 84 -3.58 -8.09 1.15
N ASN A 85 -3.76 -8.48 2.41
CA ASN A 85 -2.69 -9.10 3.20
C ASN A 85 -2.25 -10.44 2.60
N ILE A 86 -3.19 -11.28 2.15
CA ILE A 86 -2.87 -12.53 1.45
C ILE A 86 -2.08 -12.24 0.16
N GLY A 87 -2.52 -11.25 -0.62
CA GLY A 87 -1.81 -10.81 -1.82
C GLY A 87 -0.37 -10.34 -1.53
N ALA A 88 -0.18 -9.55 -0.48
CA ALA A 88 1.13 -9.08 -0.05
C ALA A 88 2.06 -10.24 0.37
N VAL A 89 1.53 -11.22 1.12
CA VAL A 89 2.29 -12.42 1.50
C VAL A 89 2.69 -13.24 0.28
N ILE A 90 1.79 -13.44 -0.69
CA ILE A 90 2.08 -14.17 -1.92
C ILE A 90 3.16 -13.44 -2.74
N LEU A 91 3.07 -12.12 -2.89
CA LEU A 91 4.07 -11.31 -3.61
C LEU A 91 5.45 -11.39 -2.96
N LEU A 92 5.54 -11.25 -1.64
CA LEU A 92 6.82 -11.34 -0.93
C LEU A 92 7.39 -12.77 -0.96
N PHE A 93 6.52 -13.77 -0.95
CA PHE A 93 6.92 -15.16 -1.10
C PHE A 93 7.49 -15.45 -2.49
N GLU A 94 6.84 -14.96 -3.55
CA GLU A 94 7.32 -15.05 -4.94
C GLU A 94 8.70 -14.40 -5.10
N ALA A 95 8.86 -13.16 -4.62
CA ALA A 95 10.15 -12.47 -4.64
C ALA A 95 11.27 -13.27 -3.90
N GLY A 96 10.90 -13.93 -2.80
CA GLY A 96 11.81 -14.84 -2.09
C GLY A 96 12.19 -16.09 -2.88
N LEU A 97 11.26 -16.66 -3.66
CA LEU A 97 11.50 -17.84 -4.49
C LEU A 97 12.36 -17.53 -5.73
N GLU A 98 12.27 -16.33 -6.28
CA GLU A 98 13.11 -15.89 -7.40
C GLU A 98 14.59 -15.71 -7.00
N THR A 99 14.87 -15.58 -5.71
CA THR A 99 16.21 -15.33 -5.20
C THR A 99 17.14 -16.55 -5.37
N ASN A 100 18.21 -16.39 -6.16
CA ASN A 100 19.23 -17.43 -6.33
C ASN A 100 20.13 -17.54 -5.10
N LYS A 101 19.87 -18.54 -4.25
CA LYS A 101 20.61 -18.80 -3.00
C LYS A 101 22.13 -18.89 -3.20
N LYS A 102 22.61 -19.50 -4.29
CA LYS A 102 24.04 -19.70 -4.56
C LYS A 102 24.76 -18.38 -4.88
N ARG A 103 24.13 -17.49 -5.65
CA ARG A 103 24.66 -16.14 -5.89
C ARG A 103 24.57 -15.27 -4.65
N PHE A 104 23.50 -15.39 -3.88
CA PHE A 104 23.32 -14.64 -2.64
C PHE A 104 24.46 -14.89 -1.64
N VAL A 105 24.78 -16.16 -1.36
CA VAL A 105 25.86 -16.50 -0.40
C VAL A 105 27.24 -16.07 -0.89
N ASN A 106 27.52 -16.16 -2.19
CA ASN A 106 28.81 -15.77 -2.76
C ASN A 106 29.06 -14.26 -2.71
N THR A 107 28.01 -13.46 -2.59
CA THR A 107 28.11 -11.98 -2.59
C THR A 107 27.77 -11.38 -1.22
N LEU A 108 27.63 -12.22 -0.19
CA LEU A 108 27.04 -11.85 1.09
C LEU A 108 27.80 -10.73 1.81
N GLY A 109 29.14 -10.72 1.77
CA GLY A 109 29.95 -9.69 2.43
C GLY A 109 29.66 -8.27 1.92
N PRO A 110 30.02 -7.96 0.66
CA PRO A 110 29.75 -6.63 0.08
C PRO A 110 28.25 -6.29 0.04
N ALA A 111 27.39 -7.27 -0.26
CA ALA A 111 25.95 -7.05 -0.34
C ALA A 111 25.34 -6.68 1.02
N SER A 112 25.83 -7.26 2.12
CA SER A 112 25.32 -6.95 3.46
C SER A 112 25.60 -5.51 3.86
N PHE A 113 26.78 -4.99 3.53
CA PHE A 113 27.13 -3.59 3.84
C PHE A 113 26.25 -2.62 3.05
N ILE A 114 26.03 -2.91 1.76
CA ILE A 114 25.15 -2.11 0.89
C ILE A 114 23.70 -2.19 1.38
N ALA A 115 23.22 -3.38 1.75
CA ALA A 115 21.87 -3.57 2.26
C ALA A 115 21.65 -2.85 3.60
N LEU A 116 22.58 -2.97 4.55
CA LEU A 116 22.51 -2.25 5.83
C LEU A 116 22.53 -0.74 5.62
N GLY A 117 23.42 -0.24 4.75
CA GLY A 117 23.44 1.18 4.39
C GLY A 117 22.11 1.61 3.76
N GLY A 118 21.58 0.82 2.83
CA GLY A 118 20.31 1.05 2.15
C GLY A 118 19.08 0.95 3.05
N VAL A 119 19.20 0.43 4.28
CA VAL A 119 18.13 0.46 5.29
C VAL A 119 18.36 1.61 6.28
N ILE A 120 19.55 1.68 6.87
CA ILE A 120 19.87 2.64 7.95
C ILE A 120 19.73 4.08 7.44
N PHE A 121 20.34 4.41 6.30
CA PHE A 121 20.31 5.78 5.79
C PHE A 121 18.90 6.28 5.46
N PRO A 122 18.10 5.63 4.59
CA PRO A 122 16.77 6.11 4.28
C PRO A 122 15.82 6.05 5.47
N PHE A 123 15.99 5.11 6.41
CA PHE A 123 15.21 5.09 7.64
C PHE A 123 15.38 6.37 8.45
N PHE A 124 16.62 6.69 8.83
CA PHE A 124 16.89 7.85 9.65
C PHE A 124 16.63 9.15 8.88
N LEU A 125 16.93 9.20 7.59
CA LEU A 125 16.65 10.38 6.77
C LEU A 125 15.14 10.65 6.67
N GLY A 126 14.32 9.61 6.45
CA GLY A 126 12.87 9.72 6.45
C GLY A 126 12.32 10.19 7.81
N LEU A 127 12.83 9.63 8.91
CA LEU A 127 12.47 10.05 10.26
C LEU A 127 12.84 11.52 10.52
N PHE A 128 14.09 11.91 10.25
CA PHE A 128 14.57 13.27 10.48
C PHE A 128 13.84 14.29 9.61
N CYS A 129 13.59 13.98 8.34
CA CYS A 129 12.79 14.84 7.47
C CYS A 129 11.38 15.03 8.04
N THR A 130 10.72 13.96 8.49
CA THR A 130 9.37 14.04 9.07
C THR A 130 9.34 14.92 10.32
N VAL A 131 10.37 14.82 11.18
CA VAL A 131 10.51 15.72 12.34
C VAL A 131 10.79 17.16 11.91
N LEU A 132 11.68 17.36 10.95
CA LEU A 132 12.06 18.69 10.44
C LEU A 132 10.85 19.45 9.86
N PHE A 133 9.95 18.75 9.16
CA PHE A 133 8.71 19.32 8.64
C PHE A 133 7.60 19.49 9.69
N GLY A 134 7.84 19.11 10.95
CA GLY A 134 6.90 19.28 12.05
C GLY A 134 5.79 18.23 12.12
N PHE A 135 5.91 17.13 11.37
CA PHE A 135 4.95 16.02 11.39
C PHE A 135 5.27 14.96 12.45
N ALA A 136 6.46 15.04 13.06
CA ALA A 136 6.87 14.19 14.17
C ALA A 136 7.70 15.00 15.17
N SER A 137 7.82 14.50 16.40
CA SER A 137 8.65 15.11 17.46
C SER A 137 9.41 14.06 18.25
N PHE A 138 10.54 14.46 18.85
CA PHE A 138 11.32 13.62 19.75
C PHE A 138 10.86 13.74 21.22
N ASP A 139 9.85 14.56 21.48
CA ASP A 139 9.40 14.88 22.84
C ASP A 139 8.58 13.76 23.48
N SER A 140 7.94 12.91 22.67
CA SER A 140 7.16 11.76 23.13
C SER A 140 7.20 10.62 22.12
N LEU A 141 6.98 9.39 22.61
CA LEU A 141 6.86 8.22 21.75
C LEU A 141 5.70 8.36 20.75
N GLU A 142 4.55 8.88 21.19
CA GLU A 142 3.40 9.14 20.33
C GLU A 142 3.72 10.14 19.22
N GLY A 143 4.45 11.21 19.56
CA GLY A 143 4.92 12.22 18.61
C GLY A 143 5.93 11.68 17.60
N LEU A 144 6.62 10.59 17.93
CA LEU A 144 7.63 9.96 17.06
C LEU A 144 7.03 8.94 16.08
N ILE A 145 5.82 8.41 16.36
CA ILE A 145 5.17 7.37 15.53
C ILE A 145 5.13 7.75 14.04
N PRO A 146 4.70 8.96 13.63
CA PRO A 146 4.66 9.32 12.22
C PRO A 146 6.05 9.29 11.56
N GLY A 147 7.09 9.73 12.29
CA GLY A 147 8.47 9.72 11.81
C GLY A 147 9.03 8.30 11.67
N LEU A 148 8.74 7.41 12.62
CA LEU A 148 9.10 6.00 12.53
C LEU A 148 8.38 5.30 11.36
N PHE A 149 7.11 5.63 11.14
CA PHE A 149 6.32 5.09 10.03
C PHE A 149 6.89 5.52 8.68
N VAL A 150 7.15 6.81 8.46
CA VAL A 150 7.75 7.32 7.22
C VAL A 150 9.15 6.76 7.02
N GLY A 151 9.97 6.73 8.08
CA GLY A 151 11.30 6.13 8.05
C GLY A 151 11.24 4.68 7.58
N ALA A 152 10.36 3.86 8.18
CA ALA A 152 10.17 2.47 7.78
C ALA A 152 9.73 2.34 6.31
N MET A 153 8.77 3.15 5.86
CA MET A 153 8.32 3.13 4.46
C MET A 153 9.44 3.46 3.45
N MET A 154 10.33 4.39 3.79
CA MET A 154 11.45 4.80 2.91
C MET A 154 12.53 3.71 2.75
N THR A 155 12.57 2.71 3.65
CA THR A 155 13.54 1.60 3.55
C THR A 155 13.15 0.53 2.54
N ALA A 156 11.87 0.45 2.19
CA ALA A 156 11.39 -0.56 1.26
C ALA A 156 11.87 -0.24 -0.17
N THR A 157 12.57 -1.19 -0.79
CA THR A 157 13.03 -1.09 -2.18
C THR A 157 12.30 -2.13 -3.05
N SER A 158 11.86 -1.74 -4.24
CA SER A 158 11.19 -2.59 -5.24
C SER A 158 12.12 -2.95 -6.39
#